data_AF-A0A382PEM6-F1
#
_entry.id   AF-A0A382PEM6-F1
#
_cell.length_a   1.000
_cell.length_b   1.000
_cell.length_c   1.000
_cell.angle_alpha   90.00
_cell.angle_beta   90.00
_cell.angle_gamma   90.00
#
_symmetry.space_group_name_H-M   'P 1'
#
loop_
_entity.id
_entity.type
_entity.pdbx_description
1 polymer ?
#
loop_
_entity_poly.entity_id
_entity_poly.type
_entity_poly.pdbx_seq_one_letter_code
_entity_poly.pdbx_strand_id
1 'polypeptide(L)'
;MANINDFKSRLKGGGARANQFKVTLPFPGFASVGGETSDMAFLCTATSTPASTVAEVAVAFRGRSLYVAGDRTFDTWSTTVLNDTDFKIYRAVERWLNGINNM
;
A
#
# COMPACT_ATOMS: atom_id res chain seq x y z
N MET A 1 35.62 -15.37 4.33
CA MET A 1 35.51 -14.26 5.29
C MET A 1 34.61 -13.22 4.65
N ALA A 2 33.52 -12.79 5.29
CA ALA A 2 32.64 -11.80 4.69
C ALA A 2 33.40 -10.47 4.52
N ASN A 3 33.64 -10.07 3.27
CA ASN A 3 34.31 -8.81 2.94
C ASN A 3 33.25 -7.74 2.62
N ILE A 4 33.48 -6.50 3.01
CA ILE A 4 32.57 -5.38 2.69
C ILE A 4 32.34 -5.21 1.18
N ASN A 5 33.31 -5.61 0.35
CA ASN A 5 33.16 -5.63 -1.10
C ASN A 5 32.08 -6.64 -1.55
N ASP A 6 31.94 -7.78 -0.88
CA ASP A 6 30.88 -8.76 -1.15
C ASP A 6 29.50 -8.25 -0.72
N PHE A 7 29.43 -7.41 0.32
CA PHE A 7 28.18 -6.76 0.70
C PHE A 7 27.75 -5.72 -0.33
N LYS A 8 28.68 -4.85 -0.77
CA LYS A 8 28.39 -3.81 -1.78
C LYS A 8 28.03 -4.40 -3.15
N SER A 9 28.67 -5.50 -3.55
CA SER A 9 28.37 -6.17 -4.82
C SER A 9 26.94 -6.76 -4.86
N ARG A 10 26.40 -7.16 -3.71
CA ARG A 10 25.02 -7.64 -3.57
C ARG A 10 23.98 -6.52 -3.57
N LEU A 11 24.35 -5.30 -3.17
CA LEU A 11 23.49 -4.10 -3.23
C LEU A 11 23.61 -3.38 -4.57
N LYS A 12 23.56 -4.12 -5.68
CA LYS A 12 23.71 -3.58 -7.04
C LYS A 12 22.63 -2.52 -7.29
N GLY A 13 23.05 -1.28 -7.57
CA GLY A 13 22.14 -0.15 -7.79
C GLY A 13 21.83 0.71 -6.56
N GLY A 14 22.44 0.46 -5.40
CA GLY A 14 22.43 1.41 -4.28
C GLY A 14 21.19 1.40 -3.36
N GLY A 15 20.34 0.37 -3.46
CA GLY A 15 19.13 0.20 -2.65
C GLY A 15 18.02 1.20 -3.00
N ALA A 16 16.77 0.74 -2.95
CA ALA A 16 15.62 1.61 -3.18
C ALA A 16 15.47 2.60 -2.01
N ARG A 17 15.16 3.85 -2.32
CA ARG A 17 14.85 4.89 -1.31
C ARG A 17 13.35 5.04 -1.15
N ALA A 18 12.93 5.40 0.06
CA ALA A 18 11.52 5.56 0.41
C ALA A 18 10.82 6.75 -0.29
N ASN A 19 11.55 7.66 -0.93
CA ASN A 19 11.02 8.91 -1.49
C ASN A 19 10.92 8.93 -3.03
N GLN A 20 11.38 7.89 -3.72
CA GLN A 20 11.34 7.82 -5.19
C GLN A 20 10.16 6.96 -5.66
N PHE A 21 8.96 7.35 -5.27
CA PHE A 21 7.73 6.65 -5.64
C PHE A 21 6.74 7.60 -6.32
N LYS A 22 5.80 6.99 -7.06
CA LYS A 22 4.64 7.67 -7.64
C LYS A 22 3.42 6.78 -7.42
N VAL A 23 2.36 7.34 -6.85
CA VAL A 23 1.08 6.64 -6.66
C VAL A 23 0.09 7.11 -7.70
N THR A 24 -0.42 6.21 -8.53
CA THR A 24 -1.46 6.56 -9.51
C THR A 24 -2.71 5.78 -9.17
N LEU A 25 -3.73 6.49 -8.68
CA LEU A 25 -5.02 5.92 -8.29
C LEU A 25 -6.11 6.36 -9.26
N PRO A 26 -6.58 5.47 -10.16
CA PRO A 26 -7.74 5.76 -10.99
C PRO A 26 -9.00 5.77 -10.14
N PHE A 27 -9.74 6.89 -10.17
CA PHE A 27 -11.04 6.97 -9.51
C PHE A 27 -12.11 6.26 -10.36
N PRO A 28 -13.09 5.58 -9.75
CA PRO A 28 -14.22 5.03 -10.48
C PRO A 28 -14.97 6.12 -11.27
N GLY A 29 -15.59 5.75 -12.39
CA GLY A 29 -16.27 6.71 -13.28
C GLY A 29 -17.37 7.53 -12.62
N PHE A 30 -18.04 7.00 -11.59
CA PHE A 30 -19.06 7.72 -10.82
C PHE A 30 -18.49 8.72 -9.79
N ALA A 31 -17.19 8.64 -9.49
CA ALA A 31 -16.51 9.50 -8.53
C ALA A 31 -15.56 10.51 -9.18
N SER A 32 -15.09 10.21 -10.39
CA SER A 32 -14.16 11.06 -11.16
C SER A 32 -14.89 12.17 -11.91
N VAL A 33 -14.38 13.39 -11.78
CA VAL A 33 -14.81 14.60 -12.50
C VAL A 33 -13.68 15.13 -13.40
N GLY A 34 -12.49 14.52 -13.36
CA GLY A 34 -11.39 14.72 -14.30
C GLY A 34 -10.13 15.26 -13.62
N GLY A 35 -8.97 14.66 -13.91
CA GLY A 35 -7.66 15.09 -13.44
C GLY A 35 -7.30 14.70 -12.00
N GLU A 36 -8.20 14.10 -11.21
CA GLU A 36 -7.89 13.71 -9.83
C GLU A 36 -6.75 12.68 -9.75
N THR A 37 -6.71 11.75 -10.72
CA THR A 37 -5.67 10.73 -10.80
C THR A 37 -4.29 11.30 -11.12
N SER A 38 -4.22 12.32 -11.99
CA SER A 38 -2.95 12.99 -12.28
C SER A 38 -2.49 13.81 -11.08
N ASP A 39 -3.41 14.54 -10.46
CA ASP A 39 -3.08 15.44 -9.35
C ASP A 39 -2.66 14.63 -8.12
N MET A 40 -3.33 13.50 -7.85
CA MET A 40 -2.96 12.58 -6.78
C MET A 40 -1.53 12.01 -6.95
N ALA A 41 -1.08 11.81 -8.18
CA ALA A 41 0.27 11.33 -8.44
C ALA A 41 1.36 12.32 -8.03
N PHE A 42 1.03 13.61 -7.94
CA PHE A 42 1.94 14.66 -7.48
C PHE A 42 1.72 15.03 -6.02
N LEU A 43 0.48 14.96 -5.52
CA LEU A 43 0.11 15.41 -4.17
C LEU A 43 0.21 14.33 -3.09
N CYS A 44 0.35 13.05 -3.45
CA CYS A 44 0.57 11.96 -2.50
C CYS A 44 1.97 12.04 -1.88
N THR A 45 2.05 12.23 -0.56
CA THR A 45 3.33 12.42 0.18
C THR A 45 3.78 11.20 0.95
N ALA A 46 2.85 10.34 1.37
CA ALA A 46 3.19 9.14 2.14
C ALA A 46 2.22 8.01 1.78
N THR A 47 2.75 6.81 1.63
CA THR A 47 1.95 5.59 1.46
C THR A 47 2.77 4.39 1.93
N SER A 48 2.11 3.26 2.15
CA SER A 48 2.74 1.97 2.38
C SER A 48 2.23 0.94 1.38
N THR A 49 2.98 -0.14 1.19
CA THR A 49 2.42 -1.33 0.51
C THR A 49 1.60 -2.11 1.54
N PRO A 50 0.36 -2.52 1.22
CA PRO A 50 -0.44 -3.35 2.12
C PRO A 50 0.30 -4.63 2.47
N ALA A 51 0.46 -4.91 3.76
CA ALA A 51 1.07 -6.15 4.20
C ALA A 51 0.09 -7.31 3.97
N SER A 52 0.64 -8.45 3.55
CA SER A 52 -0.07 -9.72 3.49
C SER A 52 0.40 -10.57 4.66
N THR A 53 -0.47 -10.83 5.63
CA THR A 53 -0.17 -11.62 6.81
C THR A 53 -0.83 -13.00 6.68
N VAL A 54 -0.09 -14.05 7.05
CA VAL A 54 -0.60 -15.43 7.08
C VAL A 54 -0.56 -15.86 8.54
N ALA A 55 -1.73 -16.17 9.11
CA ALA A 55 -1.80 -16.61 10.50
C ALA A 55 -1.24 -18.03 10.64
N GLU A 56 -0.66 -18.34 11.80
CA GLU A 56 -0.24 -19.70 12.12
C GLU A 56 -1.34 -20.42 12.89
N VAL A 57 -1.64 -21.66 12.50
CA VAL A 57 -2.58 -22.54 13.19
C VAL A 57 -1.79 -23.66 13.87
N ALA A 58 -1.89 -23.72 15.19
CA ALA A 58 -1.25 -24.75 15.99
C ALA A 58 -2.06 -26.05 15.97
N VAL A 59 -1.47 -27.13 15.46
CA VAL A 59 -2.03 -28.48 15.44
C VAL A 59 -1.27 -29.34 16.46
N ALA A 60 -1.96 -29.79 17.51
CA ALA A 60 -1.36 -30.65 18.51
C ALA A 60 -1.14 -32.06 17.95
N PHE A 61 0.12 -32.51 17.93
CA PHE A 61 0.49 -33.84 17.47
C PHE A 61 1.55 -34.44 18.40
N ARG A 62 1.21 -35.57 19.04
CA ARG A 62 2.12 -36.35 19.90
C ARG A 62 2.83 -35.52 20.99
N GLY A 63 2.09 -34.66 21.69
CA GLY A 63 2.62 -33.84 22.78
C GLY A 63 3.47 -32.64 22.33
N ARG A 64 3.45 -32.31 21.03
CA ARG A 64 4.08 -31.12 20.45
C ARG A 64 3.05 -30.32 19.65
N SER A 65 3.26 -29.02 19.50
CA SER A 65 2.46 -28.17 18.60
C SER A 65 3.19 -28.03 17.27
N LEU A 66 2.55 -28.44 16.18
CA LEU A 66 3.00 -28.19 14.82
C LEU A 66 2.29 -26.96 14.29
N TYR A 67 3.03 -25.96 13.81
CA TYR A 67 2.44 -24.76 13.23
C TYR A 67 2.27 -24.95 11.73
N VAL A 68 1.05 -24.76 11.25
CA VAL A 68 0.67 -24.82 9.84
C VAL A 68 0.19 -23.44 9.41
N ALA A 69 0.46 -23.06 8.15
CA ALA A 69 -0.08 -21.83 7.59
C ALA A 69 -1.62 -21.91 7.54
N GLY A 70 -2.27 -20.98 8.22
CA GLY A 70 -3.71 -20.77 8.19
C GLY A 70 -4.13 -19.76 7.13
N ASP A 71 -5.18 -19.02 7.45
CA ASP A 71 -5.76 -18.04 6.54
C ASP A 71 -4.87 -16.81 6.33
N ARG A 72 -5.02 -16.19 5.16
CA ARG A 72 -4.33 -14.98 4.76
C ARG A 72 -5.24 -13.77 4.89
N THR A 73 -4.74 -12.73 5.53
CA THR A 73 -5.38 -11.43 5.65
C THR A 73 -4.51 -10.33 5.03
N PHE A 74 -5.14 -9.25 4.57
CA PHE A 74 -4.45 -8.09 4.00
C PHE A 74 -4.75 -6.86 4.85
N ASP A 75 -3.70 -6.10 5.15
CA ASP A 75 -3.85 -4.87 5.92
C ASP A 75 -4.50 -3.76 5.09
N THR A 76 -5.16 -2.82 5.78
CA THR A 76 -5.72 -1.63 5.15
C THR A 76 -4.64 -0.79 4.51
N TRP A 77 -4.83 -0.44 3.24
CA TRP A 77 -3.95 0.49 2.54
C TRP A 77 -4.16 1.92 3.04
N SER A 78 -3.09 2.58 3.50
CA SER A 78 -3.13 3.97 3.96
C SER A 78 -2.29 4.87 3.06
N THR A 79 -2.81 6.08 2.83
CA THR A 79 -2.15 7.10 2.01
C THR A 79 -2.41 8.49 2.59
N THR A 80 -1.39 9.33 2.57
CA THR A 80 -1.45 10.75 2.94
C THR A 80 -1.28 11.59 1.69
N VAL A 81 -2.23 12.51 1.46
CA VAL A 81 -2.26 13.38 0.28
C VAL A 81 -2.34 14.82 0.74
N LEU A 82 -1.56 15.70 0.13
CA LEU A 82 -1.65 17.15 0.34
C LEU A 82 -2.96 17.67 -0.23
N ASN A 83 -3.65 18.50 0.55
CA ASN A 83 -4.86 19.13 0.09
C ASN A 83 -4.54 20.39 -0.74
N ASP A 84 -5.24 20.56 -1.86
CA ASP A 84 -5.17 21.74 -2.71
C ASP A 84 -6.36 22.68 -2.42
N THR A 85 -6.28 23.92 -2.90
CA THR A 85 -7.25 25.00 -2.76
C THR A 85 -8.66 24.64 -3.26
N ASP A 86 -8.78 23.73 -4.22
CA ASP A 86 -10.06 23.30 -4.80
C ASP A 86 -10.66 22.04 -4.14
N PHE A 87 -9.94 21.42 -3.20
CA PHE A 87 -10.32 20.20 -2.48
C PHE A 87 -10.68 19.03 -3.40
N LYS A 88 -10.10 18.98 -4.60
CA LYS A 88 -10.52 18.08 -5.66
C LYS A 88 -10.38 16.59 -5.30
N ILE A 89 -9.23 16.18 -4.77
CA ILE A 89 -8.99 14.79 -4.36
C ILE A 89 -9.87 14.41 -3.18
N TYR A 90 -10.00 15.28 -2.19
CA TYR A 90 -10.87 15.06 -1.03
C TYR A 90 -12.32 14.80 -1.45
N ARG A 91 -12.88 15.69 -2.29
CA ARG A 91 -14.24 15.56 -2.82
C ARG A 91 -14.41 14.31 -3.69
N ALA A 92 -13.40 13.90 -4.44
CA ALA A 92 -13.44 12.67 -5.23
C ALA A 92 -13.50 11.42 -4.34
N VAL A 93 -12.75 11.39 -3.24
CA VAL A 93 -12.83 10.31 -2.23
C VAL A 93 -14.21 10.31 -1.56
N GLU A 94 -14.77 11.46 -1.19
CA GLU A 94 -16.14 11.53 -0.65
C GLU A 94 -17.18 11.02 -1.63
N ARG A 95 -17.15 11.46 -2.90
CA ARG A 95 -18.05 10.95 -3.95
C ARG A 95 -17.91 9.44 -4.12
N TRP A 96 -16.69 8.91 -4.03
CA TRP A 96 -16.46 7.48 -4.12
C TRP A 96 -17.10 6.73 -2.95
N LEU A 97 -16.83 7.13 -1.71
CA LEU A 97 -17.41 6.49 -0.52
C LEU A 97 -18.94 6.59 -0.51
N ASN A 98 -19.49 7.74 -0.89
CA ASN A 98 -20.93 7.92 -1.06
C ASN A 98 -21.50 7.01 -2.15
N GLY A 99 -20.78 6.83 -3.28
CA GLY A 99 -21.19 5.91 -4.33
C GLY A 99 -21.18 4.45 -3.90
N ILE A 100 -20.24 4.02 -3.05
CA ILE A 100 -20.23 2.66 -2.47
C ILE A 100 -21.41 2.47 -1.51
N ASN A 101 -21.68 3.46 -0.66
CA ASN A 101 -22.70 3.35 0.39
C ASN A 101 -24.13 3.51 -0.14
N ASN A 102 -24.32 4.16 -1.29
CA ASN A 102 -25.62 4.49 -1.86
C ASN A 102 -25.92 3.71 -3.16
N MET A 103 -25.32 2.53 -3.31
CA MET A 103 -25.68 1.52 -4.32
C MET A 103 -26.72 0.55 -3.76
#